data_AF-A0A3D0WX96-F1
#
_entry.id   AF-A0A3D0WX96-F1
#
_cell.length_a   1.000
_cell.length_b   1.000
_cell.length_c   1.000
_cell.angle_alpha   90.00
_cell.angle_beta   90.00
_cell.angle_gamma   90.00
#
_symmetry.space_group_name_H-M   'P 1'
#
loop_
_entity.id
_entity.type
_entity.pdbx_description
1 polymer ?
#
loop_
_entity_poly.entity_id
_entity_poly.type
_entity_poly.pdbx_seq_one_letter_code
_entity_poly.pdbx_strand_id
1 'polypeptide(L)'
;FRYSGDMLAFVYASNALYSADSGAADAVSAGLSSGVRRDLAYGAAYWRQFAGPVADASESVNDRYLKANRQSEGVKSYGRMVDLLLALQRKEKAP
;
A
#
# COMPACT_ATOMS: atom_id res chain seq x y z
N PHE A 1 8.79 -4.68 15.44
CA PHE A 1 7.95 -4.81 14.22
C PHE A 1 6.78 -3.82 14.11
N ARG A 2 6.44 -3.03 15.14
CA ARG A 2 5.31 -2.08 15.07
C ARG A 2 5.49 -1.03 13.95
N TYR A 3 6.63 -0.33 13.96
CA TYR A 3 6.95 0.66 12.93
C TYR A 3 6.84 0.15 11.48
N SER A 4 7.38 -1.05 11.20
CA SER A 4 7.32 -1.63 9.86
C SER A 4 5.90 -2.01 9.45
N GLY A 5 5.06 -2.45 10.40
CA GLY A 5 3.65 -2.71 10.16
C GLY A 5 2.87 -1.42 9.89
N ASP A 6 3.11 -0.38 10.69
CA ASP A 6 2.50 0.94 10.53
C ASP A 6 2.90 1.58 9.20
N MET A 7 4.18 1.47 8.81
CA MET A 7 4.68 1.96 7.53
C MET A 7 4.05 1.21 6.35
N LEU A 8 3.91 -0.11 6.44
CA LEU A 8 3.25 -0.90 5.40
C LEU A 8 1.78 -0.48 5.25
N ALA A 9 1.04 -0.40 6.37
CA ALA A 9 -0.33 0.07 6.40
C ALA A 9 -0.45 1.48 5.79
N PHE A 10 0.45 2.38 6.18
CA PHE A 10 0.51 3.75 5.66
C PHE A 10 0.73 3.80 4.15
N VAL A 11 1.69 3.05 3.60
CA VAL A 11 1.98 3.04 2.15
C VAL A 11 0.78 2.58 1.35
N TYR A 12 0.14 1.47 1.74
CA TYR A 12 -1.03 0.96 1.04
C TYR A 12 -2.24 1.90 1.14
N ALA A 13 -2.52 2.42 2.34
CA ALA A 13 -3.62 3.36 2.55
C ALA A 13 -3.38 4.68 1.79
N SER A 14 -2.14 5.18 1.76
CA SER A 14 -1.78 6.41 1.05
C SER A 14 -1.86 6.24 -0.47
N ASN A 15 -1.46 5.10 -1.02
CA ASN A 15 -1.61 4.82 -2.46
C ASN A 15 -3.09 4.72 -2.86
N ALA A 16 -3.91 4.07 -2.03
CA ALA A 16 -5.35 4.01 -2.25
C ALA A 16 -5.99 5.40 -2.14
N LEU A 17 -5.60 6.19 -1.14
CA LEU A 17 -6.06 7.57 -0.97
C LEU A 17 -5.64 8.44 -2.15
N TYR A 18 -4.38 8.39 -2.57
CA TYR A 18 -3.88 9.17 -3.71
C TYR A 18 -4.65 8.88 -5.00
N SER A 19 -5.02 7.62 -5.22
CA SER A 19 -5.83 7.20 -6.38
C SER A 19 -7.26 7.72 -6.31
N ALA A 20 -7.81 7.95 -5.12
CA ALA A 20 -9.17 8.44 -4.90
C ALA A 20 -9.26 9.97 -4.78
N ASP A 21 -8.29 10.59 -4.10
CA ASP A 21 -8.15 12.01 -3.80
C ASP A 21 -6.67 12.32 -3.49
N SER A 22 -5.96 12.79 -4.52
CA SER A 22 -4.54 13.15 -4.41
C SER A 22 -4.29 14.35 -3.50
N GLY A 23 -5.21 15.33 -3.45
CA GLY A 23 -5.09 16.49 -2.58
C GLY A 23 -5.17 16.11 -1.10
N ALA A 24 -6.07 15.19 -0.75
CA ALA A 24 -6.14 14.63 0.60
C ALA A 24 -4.88 13.82 0.96
N ALA A 25 -4.35 13.03 0.02
CA ALA A 25 -3.11 12.28 0.23
C ALA A 25 -1.90 13.21 0.48
N ASP A 26 -1.81 14.30 -0.26
CA ASP A 26 -0.76 15.31 -0.09
C ASP A 26 -0.87 16.01 1.27
N ALA A 27 -2.08 16.35 1.70
CA ALA A 27 -2.31 16.95 3.01
C ALA A 27 -1.90 16.02 4.17
N VAL A 28 -2.21 14.71 4.07
CA VAL A 28 -1.75 13.70 5.03
C VAL A 28 -0.23 13.58 5.02
N SER A 29 0.38 13.53 3.83
CA SER A 29 1.83 13.42 3.65
C SER A 29 2.60 14.62 4.22
N ALA A 30 2.00 15.82 4.14
CA ALA A 30 2.54 17.04 4.74
C ALA A 30 2.61 17.00 6.28
N GLY A 31 1.85 16.11 6.93
CA GLY A 31 1.93 15.89 8.38
C GLY A 31 3.05 14.95 8.83
N LEU A 32 3.70 14.24 7.90
CA LEU A 32 4.73 13.25 8.25
C LEU A 32 6.00 13.89 8.80
N SER A 33 6.63 13.22 9.77
CA SER A 33 7.95 13.61 10.28
C SER A 33 9.03 13.47 9.20
N SER A 34 10.12 14.24 9.35
CA SER A 34 11.26 14.19 8.42
C SER A 34 11.90 12.80 8.34
N GLY A 35 11.89 12.04 9.45
CA GLY A 35 12.39 10.66 9.48
C GLY A 35 11.56 9.72 8.60
N VAL A 36 10.23 9.76 8.72
CA VAL A 36 9.32 8.93 7.92
C VAL A 36 9.44 9.27 6.44
N ARG A 37 9.50 10.56 6.08
CA ARG A 37 9.70 10.99 4.69
C ARG A 37 11.01 10.47 4.09
N ARG A 38 12.09 10.49 4.89
CA ARG A 38 13.39 9.97 4.46
C ARG A 38 13.31 8.47 4.21
N ASP A 39 12.68 7.70 5.10
CA ASP A 39 12.52 6.26 4.93
C ASP A 39 11.69 5.90 3.70
N LEU A 40 10.59 6.64 3.46
CA LEU A 40 9.77 6.50 2.25
C LEU A 40 10.58 6.81 0.98
N ALA A 41 11.37 7.87 0.99
CA ALA A 41 12.22 8.24 -0.15
C ALA A 41 13.29 7.17 -0.45
N TYR A 42 13.92 6.60 0.59
CA TYR A 42 14.85 5.48 0.43
C TYR A 42 14.16 4.24 -0.14
N GLY A 43 12.99 3.88 0.40
CA GLY A 43 12.20 2.75 -0.09
C GLY A 43 11.81 2.92 -1.56
N ALA A 44 11.32 4.11 -1.93
CA ALA A 44 10.97 4.43 -3.31
C ALA A 44 12.18 4.36 -4.25
N ALA A 45 13.34 4.89 -3.84
CA ALA A 45 14.57 4.82 -4.64
C ALA A 45 15.05 3.38 -4.83
N TYR A 46 14.98 2.56 -3.78
CA TYR A 46 15.31 1.13 -3.83
C TYR A 46 14.40 0.37 -4.81
N TRP A 47 13.08 0.53 -4.71
CA TRP A 47 12.16 -0.20 -5.61
C TRP A 47 12.24 0.29 -7.07
N ARG A 48 12.54 1.57 -7.30
CA ARG A 48 12.67 2.14 -8.64
C ARG A 48 13.75 1.45 -9.48
N GLN A 49 14.82 0.94 -8.87
CA GLN A 49 15.87 0.24 -9.61
C GLN A 49 15.42 -1.10 -10.21
N PHE A 50 14.29 -1.64 -9.74
CA PHE A 50 13.69 -2.88 -10.23
C PHE A 50 12.48 -2.65 -11.14
N ALA A 51 12.10 -1.39 -11.38
CA ALA A 51 10.98 -1.07 -12.26
C ALA A 51 11.31 -1.40 -13.72
N GLY A 52 10.33 -1.90 -14.47
CA GLY A 52 10.45 -2.18 -15.90
C GLY A 52 9.75 -3.48 -16.31
N PRO A 53 9.91 -3.89 -17.58
CA PRO A 53 9.13 -4.99 -18.16
C PRO A 53 9.26 -6.33 -17.42
N VAL A 54 10.40 -6.58 -16.78
CA VAL A 54 10.63 -7.79 -15.97
C VAL A 54 9.77 -7.78 -14.70
N ALA A 55 9.61 -6.62 -14.05
CA ALA A 55 8.72 -6.49 -12.89
C ALA A 55 7.26 -6.69 -13.30
N ASP A 56 6.84 -6.09 -14.42
CA ASP A 56 5.48 -6.24 -14.94
C ASP A 56 5.15 -7.70 -15.27
N ALA A 57 6.08 -8.41 -15.92
CA ALA A 57 5.95 -9.84 -16.20
C ALA A 57 5.86 -10.66 -14.91
N SER A 58 6.70 -10.34 -13.91
CA SER A 58 6.70 -11.02 -12.62
C SER A 58 5.39 -10.81 -11.85
N GLU A 59 4.85 -9.59 -11.86
CA GLU A 59 3.56 -9.27 -11.27
C GLU A 59 2.42 -10.04 -11.95
N SER A 60 2.42 -10.09 -13.29
CA SER A 60 1.41 -10.87 -14.03
C SER A 60 1.48 -12.36 -13.73
N VAL A 61 2.68 -12.94 -13.59
CA VAL A 61 2.85 -14.35 -13.23
C VAL A 61 2.34 -14.59 -11.80
N ASN A 62 2.69 -13.72 -10.86
CA ASN A 62 2.21 -13.81 -9.48
C ASN A 62 0.68 -13.69 -9.40
N ASP A 63 0.08 -12.76 -10.12
CA ASP A 63 -1.37 -12.60 -10.18
C ASP A 63 -2.08 -13.88 -10.64
N ARG A 64 -1.58 -14.52 -11.71
CA ARG A 64 -2.10 -15.80 -12.20
C ARG A 64 -1.91 -16.91 -11.18
N TYR A 65 -0.74 -16.97 -10.53
CA TYR A 65 -0.47 -17.95 -9.47
C TYR A 65 -1.45 -17.80 -8.31
N LEU A 66 -1.69 -16.59 -7.80
CA LEU A 66 -2.64 -16.33 -6.72
C LEU A 66 -4.07 -16.73 -7.10
N LYS A 67 -4.50 -16.37 -8.31
CA LYS A 67 -5.83 -16.74 -8.84
C LYS A 67 -6.00 -18.26 -8.95
N ALA A 68 -4.98 -18.97 -9.41
CA ALA A 68 -4.97 -20.44 -9.43
C ALA A 68 -5.03 -21.04 -8.01
N ASN A 69 -4.49 -20.33 -7.01
CA ASN A 69 -4.45 -20.73 -5.60
C ASN A 69 -5.61 -20.12 -4.77
N ARG A 70 -6.81 -20.05 -5.36
CA ARG A 70 -8.06 -19.63 -4.68
C ARG A 70 -8.07 -18.19 -4.16
N GLN A 71 -7.17 -17.33 -4.62
CA GLN A 71 -7.24 -15.89 -4.38
C GLN A 71 -7.75 -15.21 -5.64
N SER A 72 -9.07 -15.20 -5.83
CA SER A 72 -9.73 -14.74 -7.08
C SER A 72 -9.38 -13.30 -7.48
N GLU A 73 -9.11 -12.44 -6.49
CA GLU A 73 -8.68 -11.05 -6.70
C GLU A 73 -7.21 -10.91 -7.11
N GLY A 74 -6.42 -11.99 -7.02
CA GLY A 74 -4.99 -12.00 -7.33
C GLY A 74 -4.22 -10.94 -6.55
N VAL A 75 -3.35 -10.18 -7.22
CA VAL A 75 -2.55 -9.12 -6.58
C VAL A 75 -3.40 -7.98 -6.00
N LYS A 76 -4.65 -7.80 -6.46
CA LYS A 76 -5.57 -6.79 -5.88
C LYS A 76 -5.98 -7.14 -4.45
N SER A 77 -5.83 -8.39 -4.02
CA SER A 77 -6.07 -8.80 -2.64
C SER A 77 -5.22 -8.05 -1.62
N TYR A 78 -4.05 -7.53 -2.01
CA TYR A 78 -3.22 -6.71 -1.13
C TYR A 78 -3.91 -5.39 -0.75
N GLY A 79 -4.72 -4.82 -1.65
CA GLY A 79 -5.54 -3.63 -1.38
C GLY A 79 -6.65 -3.87 -0.36
N ARG A 80 -7.14 -5.11 -0.20
CA ARG A 80 -8.18 -5.48 0.78
C ARG A 80 -7.74 -5.21 2.22
N MET A 81 -6.44 -5.17 2.48
CA MET A 81 -5.93 -4.74 3.78
C MET A 81 -6.41 -3.32 4.14
N VAL A 82 -6.50 -2.41 3.18
CA VAL A 82 -7.05 -1.05 3.39
C VAL A 82 -8.52 -1.11 3.77
N ASP A 83 -9.32 -1.94 3.10
CA ASP A 83 -10.74 -2.14 3.44
C ASP A 83 -10.92 -2.62 4.89
N LEU A 84 -10.05 -3.55 5.32
CA LEU A 84 -10.06 -4.07 6.69
C LEU A 84 -9.66 -3.01 7.72
N LEU A 85 -8.68 -2.15 7.41
CA LEU A 85 -8.31 -1.02 8.27
C LEU A 85 -9.48 -0.03 8.41
N LEU A 86 -10.16 0.29 7.32
CA LEU A 86 -11.34 1.15 7.34
C LEU A 86 -12.50 0.52 8.13
N ALA A 87 -12.73 -0.78 7.96
CA ALA A 87 -13.76 -1.51 8.70
C ALA A 87 -13.45 -1.55 10.20
N LEU A 88 -12.19 -1.80 10.58
CA LEU A 88 -11.73 -1.76 11.97
C LEU A 88 -11.96 -0.37 12.58
N GLN A 89 -11.55 0.70 11.89
CA GLN A 89 -11.74 2.07 12.36
C GLN A 89 -13.22 2.42 12.56
N ARG A 90 -14.12 1.96 11.68
CA ARG A 90 -15.58 2.14 11.84
C ARG A 90 -16.10 1.39 13.06
N LYS A 91 -15.62 0.16 13.29
CA LYS A 91 -15.98 -0.65 14.45
C LYS A 91 -15.53 0.02 15.75
N GLU A 92 -14.32 0.57 15.79
CA GLU A 92 -13.77 1.25 16.97
C GLU A 92 -14.46 2.60 17.27
N LYS A 93 -15.03 3.24 16.25
CA LYS A 93 -15.81 4.49 16.39
C LYS A 93 -17.30 4.27 16.66
N ALA A 94 -17.77 3.02 16.61
CA ALA A 94 -19.16 2.73 16.94
C ALA A 94 -19.41 2.96 18.44
N PRO A 95 -20.55 3.57 18.83
CA PRO A 95 -20.88 3.85 20.22
C PRO A 95 -21.08 2.59 21.07
#